data_AF-A0A8S1ZFK9-F1
#
_entry.id   AF-A0A8S1ZFK9-F1
#
_cell.length_a   1.000
_cell.length_b   1.000
_cell.length_c   1.000
_cell.angle_alpha   90.00
_cell.angle_beta   90.00
_cell.angle_gamma   90.00
#
_symmetry.space_group_name_H-M   'P 1'
#
loop_
_entity.id
_entity.type
_entity.pdbx_description
1 polymer ?
#
loop_
_entity_poly.entity_id
_entity_poly.type
_entity_poly.pdbx_seq_one_letter_code
_entity_poly.pdbx_strand_id
1 'polypeptide(L)'
;MAVISPATRFAPPLNRPFHHCSSLASLHCSSRNFLFLGKLTPSSTIVAVRCQKPVSDGISSMESVNHVASSVSSSIDFLTLCHRLKTTKRKGWINQGINGPESIADHMYRMALMALIAGDLTGVDRERCIKMAIVHDIAEAIVGDITPSDGVPKEEKSRREKAALKEMCEVLGGGLRAEEITELWLEYENNASLEAIL
;
A
#
# COMPACT_ATOMS: atom_id res chain seq x y z
N MET A 1 -51.75 11.95 25.69
CA MET A 1 -52.04 10.50 25.85
C MET A 1 -51.84 9.81 24.52
N ALA A 2 -50.73 9.10 24.37
CA ALA A 2 -50.55 7.91 23.53
C ALA A 2 -49.09 7.48 23.73
N VAL A 3 -48.93 6.50 24.61
CA VAL A 3 -47.65 5.88 25.00
C VAL A 3 -47.38 4.79 23.96
N ILE A 4 -46.23 4.82 23.29
CA ILE A 4 -45.74 3.69 22.49
C ILE A 4 -44.38 3.28 23.05
N SER A 5 -44.36 2.03 23.54
CA SER A 5 -43.26 1.36 24.25
C SER A 5 -42.08 1.00 23.32
N PRO A 6 -40.87 0.81 23.86
CA PRO A 6 -39.67 0.50 23.09
C PRO A 6 -39.60 -0.97 22.68
N ALA A 7 -39.19 -1.22 21.43
CA ALA A 7 -38.98 -2.55 20.87
C ALA A 7 -37.68 -3.18 21.41
N THR A 8 -37.85 -4.24 22.19
CA THR A 8 -36.79 -5.15 22.67
C THR A 8 -36.24 -5.96 21.49
N ARG A 9 -34.97 -5.76 21.11
CA ARG A 9 -34.28 -6.66 20.15
C ARG A 9 -33.78 -7.89 20.90
N PHE A 10 -34.45 -9.02 20.67
CA PHE A 10 -33.93 -10.34 21.01
C PHE A 10 -32.96 -10.80 19.90
N ALA A 11 -31.72 -11.11 20.28
CA ALA A 11 -30.78 -11.83 19.42
C ALA A 11 -31.18 -13.33 19.35
N PRO A 12 -31.06 -13.99 18.19
CA PRO A 12 -31.34 -15.42 18.07
C PRO A 12 -30.17 -16.26 18.65
N PRO A 13 -30.44 -17.45 19.22
CA PRO A 13 -29.41 -18.31 19.78
C PRO A 13 -28.59 -18.99 18.68
N LEU A 14 -27.27 -19.02 18.86
CA LEU A 14 -26.32 -19.83 18.10
C LEU A 14 -26.50 -21.30 18.49
N ASN A 15 -27.18 -22.07 17.64
CA ASN A 15 -27.15 -23.52 17.73
C ASN A 15 -27.26 -24.12 16.32
N ARG A 16 -26.11 -24.42 15.70
CA ARG A 16 -26.03 -25.24 14.47
C ARG A 16 -25.31 -26.54 14.82
N PRO A 17 -25.89 -27.71 14.56
CA PRO A 17 -25.20 -28.98 14.77
C PRO A 17 -24.14 -29.20 13.67
N PHE A 18 -22.99 -29.71 14.08
CA PHE A 18 -21.95 -30.22 13.21
C PHE A 18 -22.46 -31.47 12.47
N HIS A 19 -22.59 -31.38 11.14
CA HIS A 19 -22.79 -32.57 10.31
C HIS A 19 -21.42 -33.15 9.92
N HIS A 20 -21.07 -34.24 10.57
CA HIS A 20 -20.02 -35.17 10.14
C HIS A 20 -20.51 -35.88 8.88
N CYS A 21 -19.85 -35.67 7.74
CA CYS A 21 -20.06 -36.48 6.54
C CYS A 21 -18.78 -37.24 6.24
N SER A 22 -18.79 -38.53 6.57
CA SER A 22 -17.79 -39.51 6.20
C SER A 22 -18.47 -40.55 5.31
N SER A 23 -18.06 -40.64 4.04
CA SER A 23 -18.09 -41.90 3.31
C SER A 23 -17.14 -41.84 2.10
N LEU A 24 -16.26 -42.83 2.07
CA LEU A 24 -15.41 -43.19 0.95
C LEU A 24 -16.24 -43.56 -0.28
N ALA A 25 -15.78 -43.13 -1.46
CA ALA A 25 -16.04 -43.82 -2.71
C ALA A 25 -14.76 -43.84 -3.54
N SER A 26 -14.20 -45.04 -3.66
CA SER A 26 -13.12 -45.41 -4.57
C SER A 26 -13.58 -45.22 -6.02
N LEU A 27 -12.81 -44.47 -6.81
CA LEU A 27 -12.92 -44.49 -8.26
C LEU A 27 -11.59 -44.92 -8.87
N HIS A 28 -11.74 -45.89 -9.75
CA HIS A 28 -10.74 -46.80 -10.26
C HIS A 28 -9.84 -46.13 -11.31
N CYS A 29 -8.58 -46.50 -11.26
CA CYS A 29 -7.54 -46.23 -12.24
C CYS A 29 -7.93 -46.79 -13.62
N SER A 30 -7.76 -45.98 -14.68
CA SER A 30 -7.58 -46.47 -16.04
C SER A 30 -6.43 -45.74 -16.71
N SER A 31 -5.38 -46.50 -16.95
CA SER A 31 -4.16 -46.13 -17.65
C SER A 31 -4.44 -45.72 -19.09
N ARG A 32 -3.92 -44.57 -19.51
CA ARG A 32 -3.60 -44.29 -20.92
C ARG A 32 -2.24 -43.62 -21.01
N ASN A 33 -1.28 -44.40 -21.45
CA ASN A 33 0.02 -43.96 -21.94
C ASN A 33 -0.18 -42.92 -23.05
N PHE A 34 0.42 -41.74 -22.90
CA PHE A 34 0.75 -40.91 -24.05
C PHE A 34 2.25 -40.62 -24.03
N LEU A 35 2.84 -40.90 -25.18
CA LEU A 35 4.27 -40.99 -25.41
C LEU A 35 4.96 -39.63 -25.35
N PHE A 36 6.17 -39.72 -24.82
CA PHE A 36 7.21 -38.72 -24.70
C PHE A 36 7.63 -38.15 -26.06
N LEU A 37 7.64 -36.82 -26.23
CA LEU A 37 8.64 -36.11 -27.05
C LEU A 37 8.58 -34.59 -26.79
N GLY A 38 9.71 -34.00 -26.40
CA GLY A 38 9.92 -32.55 -26.49
C GLY A 38 10.45 -31.87 -25.23
N LYS A 39 11.75 -32.03 -24.95
CA LYS A 39 12.48 -31.09 -24.08
C LYS A 39 12.56 -29.74 -24.80
N LEU A 40 12.09 -28.67 -24.16
CA LEU A 40 12.38 -27.29 -24.58
C LEU A 40 12.82 -26.47 -23.36
N THR A 41 14.13 -26.41 -23.17
CA THR A 41 14.87 -25.31 -22.53
C THR A 41 16.14 -25.15 -23.36
N PRO A 42 16.79 -23.97 -23.46
CA PRO A 42 16.53 -22.72 -22.74
C PRO A 42 16.46 -21.50 -23.68
N SER A 43 15.99 -20.35 -23.17
CA SER A 43 16.60 -19.07 -23.56
C SER A 43 16.24 -17.99 -22.56
N SER A 44 17.14 -17.77 -21.59
CA SER A 44 17.20 -16.50 -20.85
C SER A 44 17.67 -15.44 -21.84
N THR A 45 16.73 -14.84 -22.58
CA THR A 45 17.05 -13.65 -23.36
C THR A 45 17.15 -12.49 -22.39
N ILE A 46 18.37 -12.23 -21.92
CA ILE A 46 18.72 -10.95 -21.31
C ILE A 46 18.53 -9.91 -22.41
N VAL A 47 17.45 -9.14 -22.33
CA VAL A 47 17.28 -7.95 -23.17
C VAL A 47 18.25 -6.91 -22.65
N ALA A 48 19.41 -6.80 -23.29
CA ALA A 48 20.31 -5.67 -23.09
C ALA A 48 19.61 -4.41 -23.60
N VAL A 49 19.12 -3.57 -22.69
CA VAL A 49 18.60 -2.24 -23.01
C VAL A 49 19.78 -1.38 -23.45
N ARG A 50 19.95 -1.26 -24.77
CA ARG A 50 20.95 -0.38 -25.38
C ARG A 50 20.43 1.05 -25.25
N CYS A 51 20.94 1.79 -24.26
CA CYS A 51 20.67 3.21 -24.10
C CYS A 51 21.20 3.96 -25.34
N GLN A 52 20.32 4.40 -26.22
CA GLN A 52 20.66 5.29 -27.33
C GLN A 52 20.66 6.73 -26.81
N LYS A 53 21.76 7.46 -27.04
CA LYS A 53 21.80 8.91 -26.77
C LYS A 53 20.82 9.62 -27.72
N PRO A 54 19.94 10.50 -27.24
CA PRO A 54 19.10 11.29 -28.12
C PRO A 54 19.95 12.31 -28.88
N VAL A 55 19.64 12.45 -30.17
CA VAL A 55 20.14 13.46 -31.10
C VAL A 55 19.59 14.82 -30.68
N SER A 56 20.47 15.82 -30.67
CA SER A 56 20.16 17.20 -30.31
C SER A 56 19.60 17.98 -31.49
N ASP A 57 18.41 18.58 -31.34
CA ASP A 57 17.96 19.72 -32.14
C ASP A 57 17.15 20.68 -31.27
N GLY A 58 17.43 21.97 -31.40
CA GLY A 58 16.47 23.04 -31.11
C GLY A 58 16.52 23.69 -29.73
N ILE A 59 17.05 24.90 -29.71
CA ILE A 59 17.01 25.88 -28.61
C ILE A 59 15.55 26.23 -28.23
N SER A 60 15.23 26.09 -26.95
CA SER A 60 14.19 26.86 -26.26
C SER A 60 14.73 27.27 -24.91
N SER A 61 14.70 28.57 -24.62
CA SER A 61 15.10 29.17 -23.36
C SER A 61 14.20 28.69 -22.24
N MET A 62 14.68 27.71 -21.47
CA MET A 62 14.07 27.30 -20.20
C MET A 62 14.95 27.77 -19.05
N GLU A 63 14.32 28.43 -18.09
CA GLU A 63 14.89 28.78 -16.81
C GLU A 63 15.60 27.57 -16.20
N SER A 64 16.79 27.81 -15.65
CA SER A 64 17.61 26.80 -15.00
C SER A 64 16.91 26.27 -13.76
N VAL A 65 16.10 25.23 -13.91
CA VAL A 65 15.65 24.42 -12.80
C VAL A 65 16.92 23.72 -12.28
N ASN A 66 17.44 24.23 -11.16
CA ASN A 66 18.52 23.59 -10.41
C ASN A 66 18.02 22.23 -9.94
N HIS A 67 18.22 21.21 -10.78
CA HIS A 67 17.95 19.83 -10.42
C HIS A 67 19.03 19.44 -9.41
N VAL A 68 18.76 19.69 -8.12
CA VAL A 68 19.63 19.26 -7.03
C VAL A 68 19.74 17.74 -7.16
N ALA A 69 20.90 17.26 -7.60
CA ALA A 69 21.14 15.83 -7.72
C ALA A 69 21.01 15.24 -6.32
N SER A 70 20.04 14.34 -6.13
CA SER A 70 19.85 13.70 -4.85
C SER A 70 21.10 12.93 -4.45
N SER A 71 21.64 13.21 -3.26
CA SER A 71 22.82 12.52 -2.76
C SER A 71 22.46 11.14 -2.21
N VAL A 72 23.44 10.22 -2.18
CA VAL A 72 23.30 8.97 -1.42
C VAL A 72 22.99 9.28 0.05
N SER A 73 23.60 10.33 0.60
CA SER A 73 23.34 10.77 1.99
C SER A 73 21.86 11.10 2.20
N SER A 74 21.25 11.90 1.32
CA SER A 74 19.85 12.31 1.45
C SER A 74 18.89 11.12 1.40
N SER A 75 19.24 10.09 0.63
CA SER A 75 18.47 8.84 0.57
C SER A 75 18.60 8.04 1.88
N ILE A 76 19.79 8.00 2.50
CA ILE A 76 19.99 7.37 3.81
C ILE A 76 19.26 8.15 4.92
N ASP A 77 19.28 9.48 4.87
CA ASP A 77 18.58 10.32 5.84
C ASP A 77 17.06 10.12 5.75
N PHE A 78 16.51 10.07 4.53
CA PHE A 78 15.11 9.74 4.28
C PHE A 78 14.74 8.35 4.82
N LEU A 79 15.56 7.32 4.53
CA LEU A 79 15.32 5.96 5.04
C LEU A 79 15.44 5.88 6.57
N THR A 80 16.31 6.68 7.17
CA THR A 80 16.45 6.79 8.63
C THR A 80 15.19 7.41 9.23
N LEU A 81 14.58 8.39 8.57
CA LEU A 81 13.30 8.95 8.98
C LEU A 81 12.16 7.93 8.88
N CYS A 82 12.08 7.20 7.76
CA CYS A 82 11.11 6.12 7.55
C CYS A 82 11.27 4.95 8.54
N HIS A 83 12.44 4.76 9.16
CA HIS A 83 12.63 3.76 10.21
C HIS A 83 11.61 3.92 11.35
N ARG A 84 11.18 5.15 11.65
CA ARG A 84 10.19 5.43 12.70
C ARG A 84 8.88 4.67 12.49
N LEU A 85 8.51 4.34 11.25
CA LEU A 85 7.32 3.54 10.94
C LEU A 85 7.38 2.12 11.51
N LYS A 86 8.59 1.57 11.72
CA LYS A 86 8.80 0.24 12.32
C LYS A 86 8.61 0.25 13.83
N THR A 87 8.82 1.39 14.47
CA THR A 87 8.75 1.52 15.94
C THR A 87 7.44 2.15 16.40
N THR A 88 6.82 3.00 15.58
CA THR A 88 5.49 3.54 15.83
C THR A 88 4.44 2.44 15.67
N LYS A 89 3.70 2.20 16.75
CA LYS A 89 2.66 1.20 16.83
C LYS A 89 1.32 1.76 16.40
N ARG A 90 0.52 0.93 15.73
CA ARG A 90 -0.84 1.29 15.33
C ARG A 90 -1.69 1.53 16.57
N LYS A 91 -2.03 2.79 16.82
CA LYS A 91 -2.61 3.31 18.04
C LYS A 91 -4.04 2.81 18.25
N GLY A 92 -4.77 2.50 17.19
CA GLY A 92 -6.06 1.83 17.28
C GLY A 92 -6.00 0.54 18.11
N TRP A 93 -4.97 -0.29 17.92
CA TRP A 93 -4.78 -1.52 18.70
C TRP A 93 -4.37 -1.24 20.15
N ILE A 94 -3.53 -0.23 20.38
CA ILE A 94 -3.14 0.23 21.73
C ILE A 94 -4.39 0.64 22.51
N ASN A 95 -5.27 1.43 21.90
CA ASN A 95 -6.49 1.91 22.54
C ASN A 95 -7.46 0.78 22.90
N GLN A 96 -7.36 -0.38 22.23
CA GLN A 96 -8.10 -1.60 22.54
C GLN A 96 -7.38 -2.52 23.53
N GLY A 97 -6.25 -2.11 24.10
CA GLY A 97 -5.49 -2.90 25.07
C GLY A 97 -4.79 -4.12 24.50
N ILE A 98 -4.54 -4.17 23.18
CA ILE A 98 -3.82 -5.28 22.56
C ILE A 98 -2.33 -5.18 22.91
N ASN A 99 -1.80 -6.27 23.46
CA ASN A 99 -0.37 -6.39 23.74
C ASN A 99 0.41 -6.69 22.47
N GLY A 100 1.55 -6.00 22.28
CA GLY A 100 2.42 -6.19 21.12
C GLY A 100 1.74 -5.88 19.78
N PRO A 101 1.10 -4.71 19.61
CA PRO A 101 0.42 -4.36 18.37
C PRO A 101 1.39 -4.25 17.18
N GLU A 102 0.83 -4.39 15.97
CA GLU A 102 1.58 -4.18 14.72
C GLU A 102 2.11 -2.74 14.62
N SER A 103 3.23 -2.57 13.94
CA SER A 103 3.74 -1.25 13.56
C SER A 103 3.03 -0.72 12.31
N ILE A 104 3.18 0.57 12.03
CA ILE A 104 2.66 1.15 10.77
C ILE A 104 3.35 0.50 9.56
N ALA A 105 4.65 0.20 9.66
CA ALA A 105 5.36 -0.52 8.61
C ALA A 105 4.79 -1.94 8.36
N ASP A 106 4.39 -2.66 9.41
CA ASP A 106 3.74 -3.99 9.26
C ASP A 106 2.40 -3.86 8.51
N HIS A 107 1.63 -2.81 8.83
CA HIS A 107 0.37 -2.50 8.18
C HIS A 107 0.53 -2.24 6.68
N MET A 108 1.40 -1.30 6.32
CA MET A 108 1.65 -0.93 4.91
C MET A 108 2.25 -2.10 4.12
N TYR A 109 3.13 -2.90 4.73
CA TYR A 109 3.68 -4.10 4.09
C TYR A 109 2.57 -5.08 3.70
N ARG A 110 1.65 -5.38 4.62
CA ARG A 110 0.53 -6.30 4.34
C ARG A 110 -0.41 -5.73 3.27
N MET A 111 -0.67 -4.43 3.27
CA MET A 111 -1.49 -3.78 2.23
C MET A 111 -0.83 -3.85 0.85
N ALA A 112 0.47 -3.56 0.75
CA ALA A 112 1.20 -3.68 -0.51
C ALA A 112 1.19 -5.13 -1.03
N LEU A 113 1.31 -6.12 -0.14
CA LEU A 113 1.18 -7.53 -0.51
C LEU A 113 -0.24 -7.88 -0.98
N MET A 114 -1.26 -7.34 -0.34
CA MET A 114 -2.66 -7.51 -0.77
C MET A 114 -2.88 -6.93 -2.17
N ALA A 115 -2.37 -5.73 -2.46
CA ALA A 115 -2.44 -5.13 -3.79
C ALA A 115 -1.68 -5.99 -4.83
N LEU A 116 -0.53 -6.56 -4.47
CA LEU A 116 0.24 -7.43 -5.35
C LEU A 116 -0.48 -8.72 -5.73
N ILE A 117 -1.18 -9.37 -4.79
CA ILE A 117 -1.87 -10.64 -5.01
C ILE A 117 -3.34 -10.48 -5.43
N ALA A 118 -3.85 -9.25 -5.43
CA ALA A 118 -5.19 -8.97 -5.92
C ALA A 118 -5.30 -9.39 -7.40
N GLY A 119 -6.45 -9.98 -7.75
CA GLY A 119 -6.78 -10.28 -9.14
C GLY A 119 -6.88 -8.98 -9.94
N ASP A 120 -6.64 -9.07 -11.26
CA ASP A 120 -6.69 -7.91 -12.12
C ASP A 120 -8.11 -7.31 -12.11
N LEU A 121 -8.21 -6.02 -11.81
CA LEU A 121 -9.45 -5.26 -11.81
C LEU A 121 -9.49 -4.36 -13.05
N THR A 122 -10.64 -4.29 -13.70
CA THR A 122 -10.78 -3.48 -14.93
C THR A 122 -10.62 -2.00 -14.59
N GLY A 123 -9.68 -1.33 -15.26
CA GLY A 123 -9.43 0.10 -15.09
C GLY A 123 -8.59 0.47 -13.88
N VAL A 124 -7.93 -0.51 -13.23
CA VAL A 124 -7.08 -0.29 -12.05
C VAL A 124 -5.64 -0.64 -12.38
N ASP A 125 -4.72 0.27 -12.10
CA ASP A 125 -3.28 0.04 -12.16
C ASP A 125 -2.77 -0.58 -10.84
N ARG A 126 -2.50 -1.89 -10.89
CA ARG A 126 -1.95 -2.64 -9.75
C ARG A 126 -0.59 -2.11 -9.28
N GLU A 127 0.29 -1.67 -10.17
CA GLU A 127 1.59 -1.13 -9.76
C GLU A 127 1.40 0.15 -8.94
N ARG A 128 0.50 1.03 -9.41
CA ARG A 128 0.17 2.25 -8.71
C ARG A 128 -0.46 1.97 -7.34
N CYS A 129 -1.36 0.99 -7.21
CA CYS A 129 -1.89 0.55 -5.91
C CYS A 129 -0.78 0.10 -4.95
N ILE A 130 0.18 -0.70 -5.43
CA ILE A 130 1.31 -1.16 -4.59
C ILE A 130 2.15 0.03 -4.11
N LYS A 131 2.51 0.96 -5.02
CA LYS A 131 3.28 2.15 -4.66
C LYS A 131 2.53 3.02 -3.66
N MET A 132 1.23 3.23 -3.87
CA MET A 132 0.38 4.02 -2.98
C MET A 132 0.27 3.39 -1.59
N ALA A 133 0.07 2.07 -1.51
CA ALA A 133 0.04 1.35 -0.25
C ALA A 133 1.34 1.49 0.56
N ILE A 134 2.50 1.61 -0.10
CA ILE A 134 3.80 1.82 0.55
C ILE A 134 3.94 3.24 1.14
N VAL A 135 3.27 4.25 0.59
CA VAL A 135 3.49 5.66 0.95
C VAL A 135 2.32 6.34 1.67
N HIS A 136 1.12 5.75 1.69
CA HIS A 136 -0.08 6.42 2.20
C HIS A 136 0.04 6.90 3.66
N ASP A 137 0.57 6.06 4.55
CA ASP A 137 0.80 6.38 5.97
C ASP A 137 2.24 6.87 6.23
N ILE A 138 3.02 7.24 5.20
CA ILE A 138 4.45 7.58 5.36
C ILE A 138 4.66 8.81 6.28
N ALA A 139 3.74 9.77 6.25
CA ALA A 139 3.79 10.98 7.08
C ALA A 139 3.64 10.68 8.58
N GLU A 140 3.04 9.54 8.94
CA GLU A 140 2.95 9.07 10.33
C GLU A 140 4.33 8.75 10.93
N ALA A 141 5.37 8.63 10.10
CA ALA A 141 6.76 8.58 10.55
C ALA A 141 7.10 9.80 11.43
N ILE A 142 6.55 10.97 11.11
CA ILE A 142 6.75 12.21 11.87
C ILE A 142 5.59 12.47 12.82
N VAL A 143 4.36 12.43 12.30
CA VAL A 143 3.13 12.85 13.01
C VAL A 143 2.69 11.84 14.08
N GLY A 144 3.00 10.56 13.87
CA GLY A 144 2.41 9.44 14.61
C GLY A 144 1.03 9.04 14.08
N ASP A 145 0.57 7.86 14.47
CA ASP A 145 -0.76 7.33 14.11
C ASP A 145 -1.85 8.08 14.91
N ILE A 146 -2.58 8.98 14.23
CA ILE A 146 -3.69 9.74 14.79
C ILE A 146 -5.00 8.97 14.57
N THR A 147 -5.67 8.68 15.68
CA THR A 147 -6.91 7.90 15.69
C THR A 147 -8.15 8.78 15.90
N PRO A 148 -9.36 8.30 15.56
CA PRO A 148 -10.60 9.05 15.84
C PRO A 148 -10.78 9.42 17.33
N SER A 149 -10.25 8.61 18.24
CA SER A 149 -10.29 8.88 19.69
C SER A 149 -9.42 10.07 20.14
N ASP A 150 -8.52 10.56 19.29
CA ASP A 150 -7.65 11.69 19.62
C ASP A 150 -8.33 13.06 19.48
N GLY A 151 -9.53 13.10 18.87
CA GLY A 151 -10.29 14.34 18.71
C GLY A 151 -9.62 15.39 17.81
N VAL A 152 -8.64 15.00 17.00
CA VAL A 152 -8.00 15.88 16.02
C VAL A 152 -8.93 16.04 14.81
N PRO A 153 -9.32 17.27 14.43
CA PRO A 153 -10.12 17.51 13.23
C PRO A 153 -9.42 17.00 11.96
N LYS A 154 -10.20 16.56 10.96
CA LYS A 154 -9.66 16.00 9.71
C LYS A 154 -8.72 16.99 9.02
N GLU A 155 -9.07 18.26 9.02
CA GLU A 155 -8.30 19.33 8.38
C GLU A 155 -6.95 19.53 9.08
N GLU A 156 -6.92 19.42 10.40
CA GLU A 156 -5.69 19.54 11.19
C GLU A 156 -4.79 18.30 11.04
N LYS A 157 -5.38 17.09 11.00
CA LYS A 157 -4.63 15.87 10.66
C LYS A 157 -3.97 16.01 9.29
N SER A 158 -4.75 16.35 8.27
CA SER A 158 -4.27 16.51 6.90
C SER A 158 -3.20 17.60 6.79
N ARG A 159 -3.35 18.73 7.50
CA ARG A 159 -2.34 19.79 7.56
C ARG A 159 -1.01 19.30 8.15
N ARG A 160 -1.05 18.54 9.25
CA ARG A 160 0.15 17.98 9.91
C ARG A 160 0.84 16.98 9.01
N GLU A 161 0.09 16.08 8.40
CA GLU A 161 0.63 15.03 7.54
C GLU A 161 1.22 15.61 6.26
N LYS A 162 0.56 16.60 5.65
CA LYS A 162 1.11 17.31 4.49
C LYS A 162 2.40 18.07 4.83
N ALA A 163 2.48 18.67 6.02
CA ALA A 163 3.71 19.33 6.47
C ALA A 163 4.85 18.33 6.70
N ALA A 164 4.55 17.20 7.34
CA ALA A 164 5.49 16.10 7.51
C ALA A 164 5.98 15.55 6.18
N LEU A 165 5.07 15.27 5.24
CA LEU A 165 5.43 14.78 3.90
C LEU A 165 6.37 15.76 3.17
N LYS A 166 6.09 17.07 3.27
CA LYS A 166 6.96 18.11 2.68
C LYS A 166 8.38 18.04 3.27
N GLU A 167 8.51 17.94 4.58
CA GLU A 167 9.80 17.76 5.26
C GLU A 167 10.53 16.50 4.78
N MET A 168 9.82 15.37 4.70
CA MET A 168 10.40 14.11 4.20
C MET A 168 10.91 14.24 2.75
N CYS A 169 10.14 14.91 1.89
CA CYS A 169 10.50 15.16 0.50
C CYS A 169 11.70 16.11 0.35
N GLU A 170 11.83 17.11 1.23
CA GLU A 170 13.01 17.97 1.32
C GLU A 170 14.24 17.18 1.77
N VAL A 171 14.11 16.32 2.78
CA VAL A 171 15.18 15.40 3.26
C VAL A 171 15.63 14.45 2.16
N LEU A 172 14.72 13.95 1.31
CA LEU A 172 15.05 13.10 0.17
C LEU A 172 15.89 13.83 -0.91
N GLY A 173 15.90 15.17 -0.88
CA GLY A 173 16.58 16.02 -1.85
C GLY A 173 15.69 16.49 -3.01
N GLY A 174 14.36 16.38 -2.89
CA GLY A 174 13.42 16.83 -3.92
C GLY A 174 13.49 16.04 -5.24
N GLY A 175 13.07 16.70 -6.32
CA GLY A 175 13.03 16.17 -7.69
C GLY A 175 11.97 15.10 -7.92
N LEU A 176 12.05 14.42 -9.06
CA LEU A 176 11.03 13.47 -9.55
C LEU A 176 10.63 12.40 -8.52
N ARG A 177 11.57 11.92 -7.69
CA ARG A 177 11.29 10.90 -6.66
C ARG A 177 10.42 11.45 -5.53
N ALA A 178 10.69 12.68 -5.09
CA ALA A 178 9.89 13.35 -4.07
C ALA A 178 8.52 13.77 -4.63
N GLU A 179 8.48 14.17 -5.91
CA GLU A 179 7.25 14.48 -6.63
C GLU A 179 6.34 13.24 -6.74
N GLU A 180 6.87 12.07 -7.12
CA GLU A 180 6.10 10.81 -7.19
C GLU A 180 5.50 10.43 -5.81
N ILE A 181 6.28 10.52 -4.73
CA ILE A 181 5.79 10.26 -3.37
C ILE A 181 4.68 11.26 -3.01
N THR A 182 4.87 12.53 -3.33
CA THR A 182 3.90 13.58 -3.04
C THR A 182 2.60 13.38 -3.81
N GLU A 183 2.70 13.02 -5.09
CA GLU A 183 1.55 12.74 -5.97
C GLU A 183 0.74 11.56 -5.46
N LEU A 184 1.38 10.42 -5.17
CA LEU A 184 0.72 9.23 -4.64
C LEU A 184 0.02 9.50 -3.31
N TRP A 185 0.67 10.22 -2.40
CA TRP A 185 0.08 10.58 -1.11
C TRP A 185 -1.13 11.50 -1.28
N LEU A 186 -1.03 12.53 -2.15
CA LEU A 186 -2.14 13.43 -2.42
C LEU A 186 -3.31 12.74 -3.12
N GLU A 187 -3.04 11.80 -4.01
CA GLU A 187 -4.06 11.00 -4.69
C GLU A 187 -4.87 10.16 -3.69
N TYR A 188 -4.17 9.49 -2.76
CA TYR A 188 -4.78 8.75 -1.66
C TYR A 188 -5.61 9.66 -0.75
N GLU A 189 -5.01 10.75 -0.25
CA GLU A 189 -5.66 11.67 0.69
C GLU A 189 -6.95 12.29 0.11
N ASN A 190 -6.97 12.52 -1.21
CA ASN A 190 -8.12 13.08 -1.92
C ASN A 190 -9.09 12.02 -2.48
N ASN A 191 -8.79 10.72 -2.38
CA ASN A 191 -9.56 9.64 -3.02
C ASN A 191 -9.79 9.91 -4.52
N ALA A 192 -8.74 10.36 -5.22
CA ALA A 192 -8.87 10.97 -6.54
C ALA A 192 -8.94 9.97 -7.70
N SER A 193 -8.68 8.69 -7.46
CA SER A 193 -8.59 7.63 -8.47
C SER A 193 -9.24 6.32 -7.99
N LEU A 194 -9.40 5.34 -8.89
CA LEU A 194 -9.87 4.01 -8.51
C LEU A 194 -8.86 3.33 -7.58
N GLU A 195 -7.57 3.53 -7.86
CA GLU A 195 -6.46 3.02 -7.08
C GLU A 195 -6.46 3.53 -5.64
N ALA A 196 -6.85 4.80 -5.43
CA ALA A 196 -6.94 5.41 -4.10
C ALA A 196 -8.16 4.98 -3.29
N ILE A 197 -9.21 4.47 -3.94
CA ILE A 197 -10.46 4.06 -3.30
C ILE A 197 -10.44 2.57 -2.89
N LEU A 198 -9.51 1.79 -3.45
CA LEU A 198 -9.35 0.34 -3.23
C LEU A 198 -8.54 0.01 -1.97
#